data_AF-A0A918A8S5-F1
#
_entry.id   AF-A0A918A8S5-F1
#
_cell.length_a   1.000
_cell.length_b   1.000
_cell.length_c   1.000
_cell.angle_alpha   90.00
_cell.angle_beta   90.00
_cell.angle_gamma   90.00
#
_symmetry.space_group_name_H-M   'P 1'
#
loop_
_entity.id
_entity.type
_entity.pdbx_description
1 polymer ?
#
loop_
_entity_poly.entity_id
_entity_poly.type
_entity_poly.pdbx_seq_one_letter_code
_entity_poly.pdbx_strand_id
1 'polypeptide(L)'
;MTDDGEQAPAPEDTLRLMEEQRAATVRALRGDPLLLYGPWGVAWLLGFGAFFLHYGLDGVPYAPISWAQAMSVLMCGLLVAGGVAAFGIVRMTGVIRGGTAAKGAMFGYTWFAGMVLMSVIAAHFSPMLPDHQAGLLWSSIALMLVAVLYMAGGAIYHNWPMFFVGVWIAAVNALGVILGPGWHALLAAVLLGGGQIAVAFWLRRRT
;
A
#
# COMPACT_ATOMS: atom_id res chain seq x y z
N MET A 1 -57.41 26.53 -4.51
CA MET A 1 -56.10 26.76 -5.14
C MET A 1 -55.17 27.17 -4.02
N THR A 2 -54.64 26.18 -3.30
CA THR A 2 -53.65 26.37 -2.23
C THR A 2 -52.30 26.02 -2.83
N ASP A 3 -51.50 27.07 -2.98
CA ASP A 3 -50.12 27.03 -3.46
C ASP A 3 -49.25 26.51 -2.31
N ASP A 4 -49.05 25.19 -2.25
CA ASP A 4 -48.10 24.55 -1.33
C ASP A 4 -46.69 24.84 -1.85
N GLY A 5 -46.20 26.04 -1.54
CA GLY A 5 -44.83 26.45 -1.76
C GLY A 5 -43.90 25.56 -0.95
N GLU A 6 -43.38 24.52 -1.59
CA GLU A 6 -42.35 23.64 -1.06
C GLU A 6 -41.14 24.50 -0.65
N GLN A 7 -41.08 24.81 0.64
CA GLN A 7 -40.13 25.72 1.22
C GLN A 7 -38.75 25.08 1.08
N ALA A 8 -37.91 25.64 0.20
CA ALA A 8 -36.56 25.16 -0.01
C ALA A 8 -35.86 25.04 1.36
N PRO A 9 -35.24 23.88 1.69
CA PRO A 9 -34.67 23.64 3.00
C PRO A 9 -33.64 24.74 3.34
N ALA A 10 -33.67 25.22 4.58
CA ALA A 10 -32.82 26.32 5.02
C ALA A 10 -31.33 26.00 4.71
N PRO A 11 -30.52 26.98 4.28
CA PRO A 11 -29.12 26.75 3.90
C PRO A 11 -28.30 26.05 5.00
N GLU A 12 -28.63 26.33 6.26
CA GLU A 12 -28.05 25.72 7.45
C GLU A 12 -28.39 24.24 7.62
N ASP A 13 -29.62 23.82 7.32
CA ASP A 13 -29.99 22.40 7.34
C ASP A 13 -29.37 21.64 6.15
N THR A 14 -29.21 22.31 5.00
CA THR A 14 -28.49 21.75 3.85
C THR A 14 -27.00 21.58 4.15
N LEU A 15 -26.38 22.56 4.81
CA LEU A 15 -24.98 22.47 5.27
C LEU A 15 -24.80 21.39 6.35
N ARG A 16 -25.73 21.30 7.31
CA ARG A 16 -25.69 20.26 8.36
C ARG A 16 -25.87 18.86 7.77
N LEU A 17 -26.77 18.70 6.80
CA LEU A 17 -26.93 17.45 6.04
C LEU A 17 -25.68 17.12 5.19
N MET A 18 -25.06 18.12 4.55
CA MET A 18 -23.79 17.92 3.83
C MET A 18 -22.65 17.56 4.78
N GLU A 19 -22.57 18.15 5.97
CA GLU A 19 -21.58 17.83 7.00
C GLU A 19 -21.81 16.45 7.61
N GLU A 20 -23.06 16.08 7.90
CA GLU A 20 -23.42 14.75 8.37
C GLU A 20 -23.17 13.68 7.30
N GLN A 21 -23.52 13.95 6.04
CA GLN A 21 -23.20 13.06 4.90
C GLN A 21 -21.70 12.99 4.66
N ARG A 22 -20.96 14.10 4.78
CA ARG A 22 -19.49 14.13 4.66
C ARG A 22 -18.85 13.39 5.83
N ALA A 23 -19.37 13.52 7.06
CA ALA A 23 -18.89 12.81 8.24
C ALA A 23 -19.20 11.32 8.16
N ALA A 24 -20.40 10.93 7.70
CA ALA A 24 -20.80 9.54 7.48
C ALA A 24 -20.00 8.91 6.34
N THR A 25 -19.76 9.66 5.26
CA THR A 25 -18.92 9.25 4.12
C THR A 25 -17.46 9.11 4.56
N VAL A 26 -16.90 10.06 5.32
CA VAL A 26 -15.55 9.96 5.91
C VAL A 26 -15.45 8.79 6.88
N ARG A 27 -16.50 8.52 7.68
CA ARG A 27 -16.54 7.39 8.62
C ARG A 27 -16.68 6.05 7.89
N ALA A 28 -17.39 6.00 6.77
CA ALA A 28 -17.50 4.83 5.89
C ALA A 28 -16.23 4.61 5.04
N LEU A 29 -15.52 5.67 4.65
CA LEU A 29 -14.21 5.61 3.97
C LEU A 29 -13.06 5.25 4.93
N ARG A 30 -13.22 5.51 6.23
CA ARG A 30 -12.34 4.99 7.29
C ARG A 30 -12.67 3.53 7.61
N GLY A 31 -12.66 2.65 6.61
CA GLY A 31 -12.70 1.20 6.84
C GLY A 31 -11.69 0.79 7.91
N ASP A 32 -11.97 -0.29 8.64
CA ASP A 32 -11.15 -0.74 9.77
C ASP A 32 -9.65 -0.71 9.39
N PRO A 33 -8.84 0.14 10.04
CA PRO A 33 -7.42 0.24 9.76
C PRO A 33 -6.69 -1.11 9.83
N LEU A 34 -7.21 -2.07 10.62
CA LEU A 34 -6.67 -3.43 10.61
C LEU A 34 -6.91 -4.17 9.31
N LEU A 35 -8.08 -4.01 8.68
CA LEU A 35 -8.39 -4.66 7.41
C LEU A 35 -7.59 -4.04 6.26
N LEU A 36 -7.24 -2.76 6.37
CA LEU A 36 -6.49 -2.03 5.34
C LEU A 36 -4.97 -2.15 5.47
N TYR A 37 -4.40 -2.10 6.69
CA TYR A 37 -2.94 -2.11 6.88
C TYR A 37 -2.41 -3.45 7.41
N GLY A 38 -3.22 -4.22 8.15
CA GLY A 38 -2.82 -5.47 8.76
C GLY A 38 -2.36 -6.52 7.74
N PRO A 39 -3.20 -6.87 6.74
CA PRO A 39 -2.82 -7.86 5.72
C PRO A 39 -1.55 -7.51 4.95
N TRP A 40 -1.37 -6.23 4.59
CA TRP A 40 -0.16 -5.75 3.90
C TRP A 40 1.07 -5.85 4.79
N GLY A 41 0.96 -5.44 6.05
CA GLY A 41 2.04 -5.56 7.02
C GLY A 41 2.47 -7.01 7.23
N VAL A 42 1.51 -7.94 7.35
CA VAL A 42 1.77 -9.38 7.47
C VAL A 42 2.42 -9.94 6.20
N ALA A 43 1.91 -9.59 5.02
CA ALA A 43 2.47 -10.03 3.74
C ALA A 43 3.94 -9.59 3.58
N TRP A 44 4.24 -8.34 3.89
CA TRP A 44 5.60 -7.82 3.83
C TRP A 44 6.51 -8.43 4.90
N LEU A 45 6.02 -8.55 6.14
CA LEU A 45 6.79 -9.17 7.23
C LEU A 45 7.19 -10.61 6.88
N LEU A 46 6.24 -11.42 6.39
CA LEU A 46 6.50 -12.81 6.06
C LEU A 46 7.32 -12.97 4.77
N GLY A 47 6.97 -12.22 3.72
CA GLY A 47 7.66 -12.29 2.43
C GLY A 47 9.10 -11.79 2.50
N PHE A 48 9.32 -10.59 3.04
CA PHE A 48 10.67 -10.07 3.23
C PHE A 48 11.42 -10.80 4.35
N GLY A 49 10.72 -11.33 5.36
CA GLY A 49 11.32 -12.22 6.35
C GLY A 49 11.87 -13.50 5.73
N ALA A 50 11.15 -14.10 4.78
CA ALA A 50 11.64 -15.25 4.02
C ALA A 50 12.85 -14.89 3.15
N PHE A 51 12.86 -13.71 2.51
CA PHE A 51 14.04 -13.21 1.78
C PHE A 51 15.23 -12.96 2.70
N PHE A 52 14.99 -12.44 3.90
CA PHE A 52 16.05 -12.24 4.90
C PHE A 52 16.69 -13.56 5.30
N LEU A 53 15.88 -14.60 5.54
CA LEU A 53 16.37 -15.95 5.83
C LEU A 53 17.13 -16.56 4.65
N HIS A 54 16.74 -16.23 3.41
CA HIS A 54 17.43 -16.68 2.20
C HIS A 54 18.79 -15.99 2.00
N TYR A 55 18.86 -14.66 2.15
CA TYR A 55 20.10 -13.92 1.89
C TYR A 55 21.09 -13.94 3.06
N GLY A 56 20.58 -13.86 4.30
CA GLY A 56 21.40 -13.57 5.49
C GLY A 56 22.08 -12.19 5.42
N LEU A 57 22.62 -11.71 6.55
CA LEU A 57 23.35 -10.43 6.57
C LEU A 57 24.76 -10.58 5.98
N ASP A 58 25.38 -11.74 6.19
CA ASP A 58 26.75 -12.03 5.75
C ASP A 58 26.79 -12.69 4.36
N GLY A 59 25.66 -12.73 3.65
CA GLY A 59 25.50 -13.43 2.37
C GLY A 59 25.38 -14.95 2.49
N VAL A 60 25.32 -15.47 3.72
CA VAL A 60 25.09 -16.89 4.02
C VAL A 60 23.64 -17.08 4.45
N PRO A 61 22.88 -17.98 3.78
CA PRO A 61 21.49 -18.26 4.16
C PRO A 61 21.35 -18.72 5.62
N TYR A 62 20.40 -18.15 6.35
CA TYR A 62 20.09 -18.58 7.72
C TYR A 62 19.11 -19.75 7.78
N ALA A 63 18.39 -20.03 6.69
CA ALA A 63 17.52 -21.17 6.55
C ALA A 63 17.64 -21.77 5.13
N PRO A 64 17.32 -23.06 4.93
CA PRO A 64 17.33 -23.71 3.62
C PRO A 64 16.09 -23.31 2.79
N ILE A 65 15.90 -22.01 2.59
CA ILE A 65 14.81 -21.42 1.81
C ILE A 65 15.38 -20.93 0.49
N SER A 66 14.79 -21.36 -0.63
CA SER A 66 15.17 -20.86 -1.95
C SER A 66 14.55 -19.49 -2.24
N TRP A 67 15.17 -18.74 -3.14
CA TRP A 67 14.64 -17.46 -3.59
C TRP A 67 13.20 -17.59 -4.12
N ALA A 68 12.91 -18.66 -4.88
CA ALA A 68 11.58 -18.92 -5.43
C ALA A 68 10.53 -19.18 -4.33
N GLN A 69 10.91 -19.85 -3.25
CA GLN A 69 10.04 -20.06 -2.09
C GLN A 69 9.75 -18.73 -1.38
N ALA A 70 10.77 -17.92 -1.13
CA ALA A 70 10.59 -16.60 -0.53
C ALA A 70 9.70 -15.68 -1.39
N MET A 71 9.93 -15.66 -2.70
CA MET A 71 9.09 -14.95 -3.67
C MET A 71 7.63 -15.45 -3.63
N SER A 72 7.42 -16.77 -3.58
CA SER A 72 6.08 -17.35 -3.51
C SER A 72 5.34 -16.92 -2.23
N VAL A 73 6.02 -16.90 -1.09
CA VAL A 73 5.45 -16.41 0.18
C VAL A 73 5.01 -14.94 0.05
N LEU A 74 5.88 -14.09 -0.51
CA LEU A 74 5.54 -12.69 -0.73
C LEU A 74 4.34 -12.55 -1.67
N MET A 75 4.37 -13.19 -2.85
CA MET A 75 3.29 -13.09 -3.84
C MET A 75 1.95 -13.59 -3.30
N CYS A 76 1.93 -14.75 -2.62
CA CYS A 76 0.72 -15.25 -1.97
C CYS A 76 0.20 -14.26 -0.91
N GLY A 77 1.10 -13.69 -0.09
CA GLY A 77 0.75 -12.68 0.89
C GLY A 77 0.14 -11.43 0.26
N LEU A 78 0.74 -10.92 -0.82
CA LEU A 78 0.24 -9.75 -1.55
C LEU A 78 -1.12 -10.03 -2.20
N LEU A 79 -1.34 -11.23 -2.75
CA LEU A 79 -2.63 -11.63 -3.31
C LEU A 79 -3.72 -11.66 -2.24
N VAL A 80 -3.44 -12.22 -1.07
CA VAL A 80 -4.38 -12.23 0.06
C VAL A 80 -4.65 -10.81 0.54
N ALA A 81 -3.62 -9.99 0.73
CA ALA A 81 -3.77 -8.60 1.16
C ALA A 81 -4.58 -7.76 0.16
N GLY A 82 -4.29 -7.93 -1.14
CA GLY A 82 -5.04 -7.30 -2.22
C GLY A 82 -6.50 -7.75 -2.27
N GLY A 83 -6.77 -9.05 -2.08
CA GLY A 83 -8.12 -9.58 -2.00
C GLY A 83 -8.93 -9.02 -0.82
N VAL A 84 -8.31 -8.93 0.37
CA VAL A 84 -8.94 -8.32 1.56
C VAL A 84 -9.20 -6.82 1.34
N ALA A 85 -8.23 -6.09 0.78
CA ALA A 85 -8.39 -4.67 0.47
C ALA A 85 -9.51 -4.44 -0.56
N ALA A 86 -9.55 -5.24 -1.64
CA ALA A 86 -10.59 -5.17 -2.66
C ALA A 86 -11.98 -5.47 -2.07
N PHE A 87 -12.10 -6.52 -1.23
CA PHE A 87 -13.34 -6.84 -0.53
C PHE A 87 -13.81 -5.68 0.37
N GLY A 88 -12.88 -5.08 1.12
CA GLY A 88 -13.15 -3.91 1.95
C GLY A 88 -13.65 -2.73 1.11
N ILE A 89 -12.94 -2.40 0.03
CA ILE A 89 -13.31 -1.31 -0.89
C ILE A 89 -14.70 -1.54 -1.46
N VAL A 90 -14.97 -2.72 -2.05
CA VAL A 90 -16.28 -3.05 -2.66
C VAL A 90 -17.42 -2.93 -1.65
N ARG A 91 -17.19 -3.38 -0.40
CA ARG A 91 -18.18 -3.26 0.68
C ARG A 91 -18.43 -1.81 1.10
N MET A 92 -17.42 -0.94 0.99
CA MET A 92 -17.52 0.48 1.33
C MET A 92 -18.06 1.35 0.19
N THR A 93 -17.83 0.98 -1.08
CA THR A 93 -18.13 1.82 -2.26
C THR A 93 -19.51 1.62 -2.86
N GLY A 94 -20.54 1.34 -2.04
CA GLY A 94 -21.91 1.10 -2.51
C GLY A 94 -22.48 2.20 -3.43
N VAL A 95 -22.06 3.48 -3.29
CA VAL A 95 -22.60 4.59 -4.10
C VAL A 95 -21.60 5.78 -4.20
N ILE A 96 -20.52 5.68 -4.99
CA ILE A 96 -19.70 6.88 -5.32
C ILE A 96 -19.72 7.09 -6.84
N ARG A 97 -20.63 7.95 -7.33
CA ARG A 97 -20.68 8.45 -8.71
C ARG A 97 -20.23 9.92 -8.75
N GLY A 98 -19.29 10.28 -9.62
CA GLY A 98 -18.84 11.66 -9.83
C GLY A 98 -17.35 11.80 -10.22
N GLY A 99 -16.86 13.03 -10.42
CA GLY A 99 -15.49 13.34 -10.90
C GLY A 99 -14.33 12.75 -10.08
N THR A 100 -14.58 12.33 -8.85
CA THR A 100 -13.64 11.58 -8.00
C THR A 100 -13.31 10.19 -8.55
N ALA A 101 -14.23 9.58 -9.31
CA ALA A 101 -14.04 8.26 -9.92
C ALA A 101 -12.96 8.28 -11.02
N ALA A 102 -12.88 9.37 -11.79
CA ALA A 102 -11.85 9.52 -12.84
C ALA A 102 -10.44 9.62 -12.24
N LYS A 103 -10.26 10.38 -11.14
CA LYS A 103 -8.97 10.46 -10.42
C LYS A 103 -8.55 9.10 -9.85
N GLY A 104 -9.50 8.38 -9.26
CA GLY A 104 -9.29 7.01 -8.76
C GLY A 104 -8.87 6.04 -9.87
N ALA A 105 -9.57 6.08 -11.00
CA ALA A 105 -9.25 5.25 -12.16
C ALA A 105 -7.88 5.57 -12.75
N MET A 106 -7.56 6.86 -12.93
CA MET A 106 -6.23 7.30 -13.39
C MET A 106 -5.13 6.79 -12.45
N PHE A 107 -5.30 6.95 -11.14
CA PHE A 107 -4.34 6.46 -10.15
C PHE A 107 -4.16 4.93 -10.22
N GLY A 108 -5.26 4.19 -10.38
CA GLY A 108 -5.22 2.73 -10.58
C GLY A 108 -4.51 2.32 -11.88
N TYR A 109 -4.77 3.01 -12.98
CA TYR A 109 -4.07 2.77 -14.25
C TYR A 109 -2.59 3.12 -14.17
N THR A 110 -2.23 4.20 -13.47
CA THR A 110 -0.82 4.54 -13.20
C THR A 110 -0.14 3.44 -12.41
N TRP A 111 -0.82 2.86 -11.42
CA TRP A 111 -0.29 1.72 -10.67
C TRP A 111 -0.01 0.52 -11.58
N PHE A 112 -0.99 0.11 -12.39
CA PHE A 112 -0.85 -1.02 -13.30
C PHE A 112 0.25 -0.79 -14.35
N ALA A 113 0.22 0.36 -15.02
CA ALA A 113 1.22 0.72 -16.02
C ALA A 113 2.64 0.79 -15.42
N GLY A 114 2.77 1.34 -14.21
CA GLY A 114 4.02 1.37 -13.47
C GLY A 114 4.54 -0.04 -13.16
N MET A 115 3.67 -0.94 -12.68
CA MET A 115 4.02 -2.34 -12.38
C MET A 115 4.48 -3.10 -13.64
N VAL A 116 3.81 -2.89 -14.78
CA VAL A 116 4.21 -3.49 -16.06
C VAL A 116 5.56 -2.94 -16.50
N LEU A 117 5.74 -1.61 -16.50
CA LEU A 117 6.98 -0.97 -16.93
C LEU A 117 8.17 -1.41 -16.08
N MET A 118 8.04 -1.41 -14.75
CA MET A 118 9.12 -1.90 -13.88
C MET A 118 9.46 -3.36 -14.15
N SER A 119 8.46 -4.20 -14.46
CA SER A 119 8.68 -5.62 -14.70
C SER A 119 9.46 -5.84 -15.99
N VAL A 120 9.15 -5.06 -17.03
CA VAL A 120 9.91 -5.07 -18.30
C VAL A 120 11.36 -4.65 -18.06
N ILE A 121 11.58 -3.55 -17.32
CA ILE A 121 12.93 -3.05 -17.00
C ILE A 121 13.70 -4.10 -16.19
N ALA A 122 13.12 -4.60 -15.10
CA ALA A 122 13.77 -5.56 -14.22
C ALA A 122 14.06 -6.88 -14.98
N ALA A 123 13.13 -7.39 -15.78
CA ALA A 123 13.35 -8.59 -16.59
C ALA A 123 14.44 -8.41 -17.65
N HIS A 124 14.59 -7.22 -18.23
CA HIS A 124 15.65 -6.94 -19.19
C HIS A 124 17.04 -6.96 -18.54
N PHE A 125 17.20 -6.33 -17.38
CA PHE A 125 18.50 -6.22 -16.71
C PHE A 125 18.85 -7.42 -15.82
N SER A 126 17.87 -8.20 -15.35
CA SER A 126 18.07 -9.33 -14.45
C SER A 126 19.12 -10.35 -14.95
N PRO A 127 19.17 -10.75 -16.23
CA PRO A 127 20.17 -11.71 -16.72
C PRO A 127 21.60 -11.16 -16.78
N MET A 128 21.76 -9.84 -16.64
CA MET A 128 23.07 -9.16 -16.70
C MET A 128 23.70 -9.01 -15.30
N LEU A 129 22.96 -9.37 -14.25
CA LEU A 129 23.35 -9.17 -12.86
C LEU A 129 23.60 -10.52 -12.17
N PRO A 130 24.47 -10.57 -11.15
CA PRO A 130 24.50 -11.69 -10.21
C PRO A 130 23.13 -11.91 -9.56
N ASP A 131 22.75 -13.17 -9.30
CA ASP A 131 21.41 -13.54 -8.80
C ASP A 131 20.94 -12.72 -7.58
N HIS A 132 21.85 -12.45 -6.62
CA HIS A 132 21.56 -11.66 -5.43
C HIS A 132 21.27 -10.18 -5.73
N GLN A 133 21.90 -9.62 -6.76
CA GLN A 133 21.66 -8.24 -7.21
C GLN A 133 20.41 -8.16 -8.09
N ALA A 134 20.13 -9.19 -8.87
CA ALA A 134 18.88 -9.31 -9.61
C ALA A 134 17.68 -9.30 -8.65
N GLY A 135 17.72 -10.11 -7.59
CA GLY A 135 16.66 -10.11 -6.56
C GLY A 135 16.48 -8.74 -5.89
N LEU A 136 17.58 -8.05 -5.59
CA LEU A 136 17.55 -6.69 -5.04
C LEU A 136 17.01 -5.66 -6.04
N LEU A 137 17.31 -5.79 -7.34
CA LEU A 137 16.76 -4.93 -8.39
C LEU A 137 15.22 -5.02 -8.42
N TRP A 138 14.69 -6.24 -8.43
CA TRP A 138 13.25 -6.48 -8.44
C TRP A 138 12.57 -5.88 -7.20
N SER A 139 13.09 -6.15 -6.00
CA SER A 139 12.48 -5.66 -4.76
C SER A 139 12.60 -4.14 -4.60
N SER A 140 13.74 -3.57 -4.98
CA SER A 140 14.01 -2.14 -4.82
C SER A 140 13.22 -1.27 -5.80
N ILE A 141 13.08 -1.68 -7.06
CA ILE A 141 12.27 -0.95 -8.04
C ILE A 141 10.79 -1.05 -7.67
N ALA A 142 10.32 -2.22 -7.21
CA ALA A 142 8.95 -2.38 -6.75
C ALA A 142 8.65 -1.47 -5.55
N LEU A 143 9.52 -1.42 -4.53
CA LEU A 143 9.35 -0.53 -3.38
C LEU A 143 9.47 0.95 -3.76
N MET A 144 10.33 1.30 -4.72
CA MET A 144 10.42 2.66 -5.27
C MET A 144 9.09 3.08 -5.90
N LEU A 145 8.51 2.21 -6.75
CA LEU A 145 7.23 2.47 -7.39
C LEU A 145 6.12 2.63 -6.35
N VAL A 146 6.04 1.73 -5.36
CA VAL A 146 5.08 1.82 -4.25
C VAL A 146 5.25 3.13 -3.49
N ALA A 147 6.47 3.53 -3.14
CA ALA A 147 6.75 4.77 -2.43
C ALA A 147 6.26 6.00 -3.22
N VAL A 148 6.61 6.09 -4.51
CA VAL A 148 6.21 7.19 -5.38
C VAL A 148 4.70 7.24 -5.56
N LEU A 149 4.04 6.10 -5.73
CA LEU A 149 2.58 6.05 -5.85
C LEU A 149 1.89 6.44 -4.54
N TYR A 150 2.45 6.07 -3.39
CA TYR A 150 1.94 6.55 -2.09
C TYR A 150 2.08 8.05 -1.93
N MET A 151 3.24 8.62 -2.31
CA MET A 151 3.44 10.08 -2.31
C MET A 151 2.49 10.78 -3.28
N ALA A 152 2.35 10.27 -4.51
CA ALA A 152 1.44 10.83 -5.51
C ALA A 152 -0.02 10.74 -5.05
N GLY A 153 -0.46 9.61 -4.49
CA GLY A 153 -1.79 9.45 -3.92
C GLY A 153 -2.02 10.40 -2.76
N GLY A 154 -1.05 10.53 -1.84
CA GLY A 154 -1.07 11.50 -0.75
C GLY A 154 -1.22 12.95 -1.25
N ALA A 155 -0.51 13.32 -2.32
CA ALA A 155 -0.62 14.64 -2.92
C ALA A 155 -1.98 14.86 -3.64
N ILE A 156 -2.45 13.89 -4.44
CA ILE A 156 -3.71 13.98 -5.20
C ILE A 156 -4.92 14.07 -4.28
N TYR A 157 -4.91 13.32 -3.18
CA TYR A 157 -6.03 13.24 -2.22
C TYR A 157 -5.82 14.10 -0.96
N HIS A 158 -4.76 14.92 -0.92
CA HIS A 158 -4.38 15.73 0.24
C HIS A 158 -4.30 14.95 1.56
N ASN A 159 -3.75 13.74 1.50
CA ASN A 159 -3.57 12.82 2.62
C ASN A 159 -2.09 12.77 3.03
N TRP A 160 -1.71 13.64 3.97
CA TRP A 160 -0.35 13.71 4.52
C TRP A 160 0.14 12.39 5.12
N PRO A 161 -0.66 11.64 5.90
CA PRO A 161 -0.25 10.31 6.36
C PRO A 161 0.20 9.39 5.21
N MET A 162 -0.58 9.31 4.13
CA MET A 162 -0.22 8.49 2.96
C MET A 162 1.08 8.98 2.28
N PHE A 163 1.25 10.30 2.18
CA PHE A 163 2.47 10.90 1.64
C PHE A 163 3.70 10.52 2.47
N PHE A 164 3.65 10.69 3.79
CA PHE A 164 4.77 10.37 4.68
C PHE A 164 5.07 8.87 4.75
N VAL A 165 4.06 8.00 4.61
CA VAL A 165 4.29 6.55 4.43
C VAL A 165 5.10 6.30 3.16
N GLY A 166 4.79 6.98 2.06
CA GLY A 166 5.60 6.89 0.83
C GLY A 166 7.05 7.35 1.04
N VAL A 167 7.26 8.49 1.70
CA VAL A 167 8.60 8.99 2.05
C VAL A 167 9.36 7.99 2.94
N TRP A 168 8.69 7.40 3.93
CA TRP A 168 9.27 6.39 4.81
C TRP A 168 9.70 5.13 4.04
N ILE A 169 8.83 4.62 3.16
CA ILE A 169 9.16 3.48 2.29
C ILE A 169 10.38 3.81 1.42
N ALA A 170 10.43 5.01 0.82
CA ALA A 170 11.58 5.44 0.02
C ALA A 170 12.89 5.46 0.82
N ALA A 171 12.86 6.01 2.05
CA ALA A 171 14.03 6.09 2.92
C ALA A 171 14.54 4.70 3.32
N VAL A 172 13.64 3.82 3.76
CA VAL A 172 13.97 2.43 4.12
C VAL A 172 14.50 1.66 2.92
N ASN A 173 13.88 1.81 1.75
CA ASN A 173 14.31 1.17 0.51
C ASN A 173 15.72 1.64 0.11
N ALA A 174 15.97 2.95 0.12
CA ALA A 174 17.28 3.51 -0.22
C ALA A 174 18.37 3.01 0.73
N LEU A 175 18.11 3.01 2.03
CA LEU A 175 19.03 2.48 3.03
C LEU A 175 19.29 0.98 2.80
N GLY A 176 18.23 0.20 2.54
CA GLY A 176 18.35 -1.23 2.24
C GLY A 176 19.19 -1.51 1.01
N VAL A 177 19.02 -0.75 -0.08
CA VAL A 177 19.81 -0.90 -1.31
C VAL A 177 21.28 -0.63 -1.06
N ILE A 178 21.61 0.41 -0.29
CA ILE A 178 23.00 0.76 0.04
C ILE A 178 23.68 -0.34 0.86
N LEU A 179 22.93 -0.98 1.78
CA LEU A 179 23.45 -2.01 2.67
C LEU A 179 23.45 -3.42 2.07
N GLY A 180 22.73 -3.65 0.98
CA GLY A 180 22.70 -4.91 0.24
C GLY A 180 21.47 -5.81 0.53
N PRO A 181 21.36 -6.98 -0.15
CA PRO A 181 20.13 -7.77 -0.21
C PRO A 181 19.58 -8.25 1.14
N GLY A 182 20.46 -8.72 2.03
CA GLY A 182 20.07 -9.18 3.37
C GLY A 182 19.51 -8.05 4.23
N TRP A 183 20.21 -6.91 4.28
CA TRP A 183 19.76 -5.71 4.98
C TRP A 183 18.48 -5.14 4.38
N HIS A 184 18.37 -5.10 3.06
CA HIS A 184 17.15 -4.68 2.36
C HIS A 184 15.95 -5.51 2.80
N ALA A 185 16.09 -6.84 2.78
CA ALA A 185 15.03 -7.74 3.21
C ALA A 185 14.68 -7.56 4.70
N LEU A 186 15.67 -7.44 5.58
CA LEU A 186 15.43 -7.23 7.02
C LEU A 186 14.68 -5.92 7.29
N LEU A 187 15.16 -4.82 6.71
CA LEU A 187 14.59 -3.49 6.90
C LEU A 187 13.17 -3.43 6.33
N ALA A 188 12.94 -4.03 5.16
CA ALA A 188 11.60 -4.12 4.58
C ALA A 188 10.65 -4.97 5.44
N ALA A 189 11.11 -6.10 5.98
CA ALA A 189 10.30 -6.95 6.86
C ALA A 189 9.91 -6.21 8.14
N VAL A 190 10.88 -5.60 8.83
CA VAL A 190 10.67 -5.02 10.17
C VAL A 190 10.07 -3.62 10.10
N LEU A 191 10.70 -2.70 9.36
CA LEU A 191 10.32 -1.28 9.37
C LEU A 191 9.10 -0.98 8.50
N LEU A 192 8.86 -1.78 7.47
CA LEU A 192 7.70 -1.63 6.61
C LEU A 192 6.59 -2.60 7.01
N GLY A 193 6.87 -3.91 7.01
CA GLY A 193 5.90 -4.93 7.39
C GLY A 193 5.48 -4.83 8.87
N GLY A 194 6.44 -4.93 9.79
CA GLY A 194 6.22 -4.79 11.22
C GLY A 194 5.69 -3.40 11.62
N GLY A 195 6.18 -2.34 10.96
CA GLY A 195 5.69 -0.97 11.16
C GLY A 195 4.20 -0.80 10.88
N GLN A 196 3.70 -1.38 9.78
CA GLN A 196 2.27 -1.35 9.44
C GLN A 196 1.42 -2.10 10.46
N ILE A 197 1.90 -3.25 10.96
CA ILE A 197 1.22 -4.02 12.00
C ILE A 197 1.14 -3.22 13.31
N ALA A 198 2.24 -2.59 13.72
CA ALA A 198 2.29 -1.78 14.93
C ALA A 198 1.31 -0.59 14.86
N VAL A 199 1.26 0.10 13.71
CA VAL A 199 0.30 1.19 13.47
C VAL A 199 -1.14 0.68 13.53
N ALA A 200 -1.43 -0.46 12.91
CA ALA A 200 -2.77 -1.05 12.93
C ALA A 200 -3.23 -1.37 14.37
N PHE A 201 -2.36 -1.98 15.19
CA PHE A 201 -2.67 -2.24 16.60
C PHE A 201 -2.80 -0.97 17.44
N TRP A 202 -1.96 0.04 17.19
CA TRP A 202 -2.02 1.31 17.91
C TRP A 202 -3.32 2.07 17.63
N LEU A 203 -3.78 2.09 16.38
CA LEU A 203 -5.05 2.70 15.99
C LEU A 203 -6.23 1.97 16.65
N ARG A 204 -6.22 0.64 16.69
CA ARG A 204 -7.24 -0.17 17.37
C ARG A 204 -7.39 0.14 18.85
N ARG A 205 -6.27 0.43 19.53
CA ARG A 205 -6.30 0.76 20.97
C ARG A 205 -6.86 2.15 21.26
N ARG A 206 -6.99 3.00 20.23
CA ARG A 206 -7.45 4.39 20.36
C ARG A 206 -8.88 4.63 19.87
N THR A 207 -9.47 3.65 19.19
CA THR A 207 -10.88 3.60 18.78
C THR A 207 -11.70 2.80 19.78
#